data_AF-A0A2D4WUG3-F1
#
_entry.id   AF-A0A2D4WUG3-F1
#
_cell.length_a   1.000
_cell.length_b   1.000
_cell.length_c   1.000
_cell.angle_alpha   90.00
_cell.angle_beta   90.00
_cell.angle_gamma   90.00
#
_symmetry.space_group_name_H-M   'P 1'
#
loop_
_entity.id
_entity.type
_entity.pdbx_description
1 polymer ?
#
loop_
_entity_poly.entity_id
_entity_poly.type
_entity_poly.pdbx_seq_one_letter_code
_entity_poly.pdbx_strand_id
1 'polypeptide(L)'
;MDKSAAIEVARMLIERGFNLVATRGTAKDMLKDWHTVKTAWTDHNPSVTIEYRPEEFMALGAELYNDHWDIAQGLSFLPRSEHVYAQAPYEEITKEEYEKRAAAFPKIDWESLSKYELQDSTKSSQTFACSGNSCEVVDIEADDNN
;
A
#
# COMPACT_ATOMS: atom_id res chain seq x y z
N MET A 1 -24.60 -20.78 25.51
CA MET A 1 -23.44 -19.89 25.28
C MET A 1 -22.83 -20.29 23.96
N ASP A 2 -23.35 -19.75 22.87
CA ASP A 2 -22.73 -19.85 21.55
C ASP A 2 -22.19 -18.45 21.25
N LYS A 3 -20.86 -18.29 21.40
CA LYS A 3 -20.15 -17.15 20.87
C LYS A 3 -19.34 -17.66 19.70
N SER A 4 -20.03 -18.01 18.61
CA SER A 4 -19.40 -17.98 17.29
C SER A 4 -18.81 -16.58 17.14
N ALA A 5 -17.48 -16.49 17.08
CA ALA A 5 -16.80 -15.24 16.83
C ALA A 5 -17.24 -14.77 15.44
N ALA A 6 -18.16 -13.82 15.38
CA ALA A 6 -18.52 -13.16 14.15
C ALA A 6 -17.28 -12.37 13.69
N ILE A 7 -16.66 -12.79 12.60
CA ILE A 7 -15.65 -11.99 11.92
C ILE A 7 -16.42 -10.85 11.25
N GLU A 8 -16.26 -9.65 11.77
CA GLU A 8 -16.80 -8.44 11.17
C GLU A 8 -15.84 -7.94 10.10
N VAL A 9 -16.30 -7.88 8.84
CA VAL A 9 -15.50 -7.39 7.70
C VAL A 9 -16.13 -6.11 7.18
N ALA A 10 -15.45 -5.00 7.38
CA ALA A 10 -15.79 -3.74 6.72
C ALA A 10 -15.22 -3.75 5.29
N ARG A 11 -16.11 -3.68 4.29
CA ARG A 11 -15.73 -3.61 2.87
C ARG A 11 -15.89 -2.17 2.38
N MET A 12 -14.81 -1.58 1.91
CA MET A 12 -14.82 -0.25 1.30
C MET A 12 -14.86 -0.36 -0.22
N LEU A 13 -15.62 0.52 -0.86
CA LEU A 13 -15.74 0.58 -2.31
C LEU A 13 -14.78 1.64 -2.84
N ILE A 14 -13.95 1.26 -3.81
CA ILE A 14 -12.91 2.11 -4.39
C ILE A 14 -13.12 2.17 -5.90
N GLU A 15 -13.33 3.36 -6.45
CA GLU A 15 -13.27 3.63 -7.88
C GLU A 15 -11.94 4.31 -8.20
N ARG A 16 -11.21 3.80 -9.20
CA ARG A 16 -9.94 4.39 -9.62
C ARG A 16 -10.21 5.49 -10.65
N GLY A 17 -9.68 6.70 -10.42
CA GLY A 17 -9.87 7.87 -11.30
C GLY A 17 -9.16 7.82 -12.67
N PHE A 18 -8.55 6.70 -13.06
CA PHE A 18 -7.85 6.53 -14.33
C PHE A 18 -8.27 5.23 -15.02
N ASN A 19 -8.60 5.30 -16.32
CA ASN A 19 -8.97 4.18 -17.20
C ASN A 19 -7.78 3.29 -17.60
N LEU A 20 -6.87 2.99 -16.68
CA LEU A 20 -5.85 1.97 -16.89
C LEU A 20 -6.43 0.63 -16.45
N VAL A 21 -6.55 -0.31 -17.39
CA VAL A 21 -6.98 -1.69 -17.13
C VAL A 21 -6.27 -2.21 -15.88
N ALA A 22 -7.02 -2.79 -14.95
CA ALA A 22 -6.64 -3.13 -13.58
C ALA A 22 -5.46 -4.12 -13.42
N THR A 23 -4.80 -4.51 -14.49
CA THR A 23 -3.55 -5.26 -14.38
C THR A 23 -2.42 -4.28 -14.13
N ARG A 24 -1.71 -4.41 -13.00
CA ARG A 24 -0.26 -4.11 -12.97
C ARG A 24 0.29 -4.73 -14.26
N GLY A 25 0.81 -3.92 -15.17
CA GLY A 25 1.20 -4.28 -16.54
C GLY A 25 2.18 -5.46 -16.59
N THR A 26 2.85 -5.72 -17.70
CA THR A 26 3.86 -6.80 -17.68
C THR A 26 5.00 -6.46 -16.70
N ALA A 27 5.75 -7.46 -16.24
CA ALA A 27 6.90 -7.20 -15.36
C ALA A 27 7.93 -6.25 -16.03
N LYS A 28 8.00 -6.28 -17.37
CA LYS A 28 8.80 -5.37 -18.18
C LYS A 28 8.28 -3.93 -18.15
N ASP A 29 6.97 -3.74 -18.21
CA ASP A 29 6.38 -2.40 -18.12
C ASP A 29 6.70 -1.78 -16.75
N MET A 30 6.60 -2.57 -15.68
CA MET A 30 6.99 -2.12 -14.33
C MET A 30 8.47 -1.75 -14.24
N LEU A 31 9.36 -2.49 -14.92
CA LEU A 31 10.79 -2.17 -14.97
C LEU A 31 11.06 -0.88 -15.76
N LYS A 32 10.33 -0.63 -16.86
CA LYS A 32 10.42 0.62 -17.63
C LYS A 32 9.89 1.82 -16.87
N ASP A 33 8.82 1.65 -16.10
CA ASP A 33 8.29 2.69 -15.23
C ASP A 33 9.32 3.04 -14.15
N TRP A 34 9.94 2.03 -13.52
CA TRP A 34 11.04 2.24 -12.57
C TRP A 34 12.21 2.99 -13.22
N HIS A 35 12.64 2.59 -14.41
CA HIS A 35 13.73 3.27 -15.14
C HIS A 35 13.39 4.74 -15.39
N THR A 36 12.17 5.03 -15.85
CA THR A 36 11.69 6.40 -16.09
C THR A 36 11.75 7.23 -14.81
N VAL A 37 11.24 6.68 -13.69
CA VAL A 37 11.27 7.39 -12.40
C VAL A 37 12.70 7.60 -11.92
N LYS A 38 13.55 6.56 -11.97
CA LYS A 38 14.95 6.61 -11.54
C LYS A 38 15.77 7.63 -12.33
N THR A 39 15.51 7.80 -13.62
CA THR A 39 16.32 8.68 -14.49
C THR A 39 15.79 10.12 -14.57
N ALA A 40 14.47 10.32 -14.42
CA ALA A 40 13.87 11.64 -14.58
C ALA A 40 13.59 12.37 -13.25
N TRP A 41 13.46 11.65 -12.13
CA TRP A 41 12.89 12.23 -10.91
C TRP A 41 13.69 11.99 -9.63
N THR A 42 14.61 11.03 -9.58
CA THR A 42 15.27 10.65 -8.32
C THR A 42 16.75 10.35 -8.47
N ASP A 43 17.60 11.00 -7.67
CA ASP A 43 19.03 10.60 -7.58
C ASP A 43 19.21 9.32 -6.75
N HIS A 44 18.33 9.13 -5.75
CA HIS A 44 18.27 7.92 -4.92
C HIS A 44 17.52 6.77 -5.60
N ASN A 45 17.34 5.65 -4.91
CA ASN A 45 16.61 4.52 -5.46
C ASN A 45 15.10 4.67 -5.23
N PRO A 46 14.26 4.72 -6.28
CA PRO A 46 12.82 4.68 -6.12
C PRO A 46 12.40 3.27 -5.67
N SER A 47 11.60 3.21 -4.60
CA SER A 47 11.08 1.94 -4.09
C SER A 47 10.12 1.33 -5.12
N VAL A 48 10.40 0.10 -5.51
CA VAL A 48 9.53 -0.67 -6.42
C VAL A 48 9.54 -2.14 -6.04
N THR A 49 8.37 -2.76 -6.15
CA THR A 49 8.22 -4.22 -6.19
C THR A 49 7.76 -4.60 -7.58
N ILE A 50 8.61 -5.28 -8.34
CA ILE A 50 8.32 -5.78 -9.68
C ILE A 50 7.69 -7.16 -9.54
N GLU A 51 6.43 -7.26 -9.95
CA GLU A 51 5.66 -8.49 -9.87
C GLU A 51 5.63 -9.23 -11.21
N TYR A 52 6.10 -10.47 -11.22
CA TYR A 52 6.26 -11.25 -12.44
C TYR A 52 5.47 -12.56 -12.44
N ARG A 53 5.02 -12.99 -13.63
CA ARG A 53 4.57 -14.36 -13.89
C ARG A 53 5.78 -15.28 -14.14
N PRO A 54 5.68 -16.60 -13.87
CA PRO A 54 6.81 -17.52 -14.06
C PRO A 54 7.49 -17.43 -15.44
N GLU A 55 6.68 -17.27 -16.49
CA GLU A 55 7.14 -17.14 -17.88
C GLU A 55 7.89 -15.83 -18.18
N GLU A 56 7.73 -14.80 -17.36
CA GLU A 56 8.40 -13.50 -17.53
C GLU A 56 9.79 -13.46 -16.87
N PHE A 57 10.05 -14.34 -15.89
CA PHE A 57 11.18 -14.22 -14.97
C PHE A 57 12.54 -14.16 -15.67
N MET A 58 12.80 -15.09 -16.59
CA MET A 58 14.09 -15.15 -17.30
C MET A 58 14.28 -13.96 -18.24
N ALA A 59 13.21 -13.54 -18.93
CA ALA A 59 13.25 -12.40 -19.83
C ALA A 59 13.47 -11.08 -19.08
N LEU A 60 12.86 -10.95 -17.90
CA LEU A 60 13.00 -9.79 -17.02
C LEU A 60 14.44 -9.65 -16.51
N GLY A 61 15.06 -10.75 -16.06
CA GLY A 61 16.46 -10.74 -15.61
C GLY A 61 17.45 -10.38 -16.72
N ALA A 62 17.22 -10.88 -17.94
CA ALA A 62 18.03 -10.55 -19.10
C ALA A 62 17.93 -9.06 -19.47
N GLU A 63 16.72 -8.49 -19.46
CA GLU A 63 16.49 -7.06 -19.75
C GLU A 63 17.13 -6.17 -18.68
N LEU A 64 16.97 -6.52 -17.40
CA LEU A 64 17.66 -5.81 -16.31
C LEU A 64 19.17 -5.78 -16.50
N TYR A 65 19.77 -6.93 -16.86
CA TYR A 65 21.21 -7.05 -17.02
C TYR A 65 21.74 -6.35 -18.27
N ASN A 66 21.02 -6.41 -19.39
CA ASN A 66 21.50 -5.84 -20.64
C ASN A 66 21.27 -4.33 -20.72
N ASP A 67 20.11 -3.85 -20.26
CA ASP A 67 19.63 -2.50 -20.59
C ASP A 67 19.62 -1.56 -19.38
N HIS A 68 19.73 -2.09 -18.15
CA HIS A 68 19.52 -1.31 -16.92
C HIS A 68 20.59 -1.52 -15.84
N TRP A 69 21.61 -2.34 -16.09
CA TRP A 69 22.57 -2.77 -15.07
C TRP A 69 23.36 -1.62 -14.43
N ASP A 70 23.70 -0.59 -15.21
CA ASP A 70 24.50 0.55 -14.75
C ASP A 70 23.75 1.43 -13.72
N ILE A 71 22.42 1.37 -13.69
CA ILE A 71 21.58 2.16 -12.79
C ILE A 71 20.82 1.30 -11.76
N ALA A 72 20.93 -0.02 -11.85
CA ALA A 72 20.20 -0.96 -11.02
C ALA A 72 20.62 -0.85 -9.55
N GLN A 73 19.67 -0.51 -8.68
CA GLN A 73 19.86 -0.42 -7.24
C GLN A 73 18.61 -0.91 -6.52
N GLY A 74 18.75 -1.69 -5.45
CA GLY A 74 17.67 -1.99 -4.50
C GLY A 74 16.30 -2.36 -5.11
N LEU A 75 16.27 -3.25 -6.10
CA LEU A 75 15.04 -3.72 -6.73
C LEU A 75 14.47 -4.93 -5.97
N SER A 76 13.15 -4.95 -5.77
CA SER A 76 12.43 -6.10 -5.20
C SER A 76 11.65 -6.82 -6.29
N PHE A 77 11.76 -8.15 -6.35
CA PHE A 77 11.05 -9.00 -7.31
C PHE A 77 10.18 -10.01 -6.58
N LEU A 78 8.89 -10.03 -6.88
CA LEU A 78 7.93 -10.95 -6.24
C LEU A 78 7.15 -11.72 -7.32
N PRO A 79 7.03 -13.06 -7.23
CA PRO A 79 6.16 -13.79 -8.13
C PRO A 79 4.70 -13.39 -7.85
N ARG A 80 3.90 -13.21 -8.91
CA ARG A 80 2.45 -13.04 -8.78
C ARG A 80 1.87 -14.33 -8.22
N SER A 81 1.42 -14.27 -6.96
CA SER A 81 0.63 -15.32 -6.36
C SER A 81 -0.84 -15.02 -6.63
N GLU A 82 -1.61 -16.01 -7.09
CA GLU A 82 -3.06 -15.95 -7.01
C GLU A 82 -3.45 -16.33 -5.57
N HIS A 83 -3.77 -15.33 -4.75
CA HIS A 83 -4.09 -15.56 -3.36
C HIS A 83 -5.52 -16.11 -3.29
N VAL A 84 -5.73 -17.25 -2.62
CA VAL A 84 -7.06 -17.87 -2.46
C VAL A 84 -7.67 -17.54 -1.10
N TYR A 85 -7.40 -16.33 -0.58
CA TYR A 85 -7.99 -15.92 0.70
C TYR A 85 -9.47 -15.64 0.51
N ALA A 86 -10.32 -16.26 1.33
CA ALA A 86 -11.77 -16.04 1.30
C ALA A 86 -12.17 -14.57 1.55
N GLN A 87 -11.32 -13.81 2.26
CA GLN A 87 -11.49 -12.39 2.52
C GLN A 87 -10.23 -11.65 2.03
N ALA A 88 -10.05 -11.61 0.72
CA ALA A 88 -8.94 -10.85 0.14
C ALA A 88 -9.06 -9.35 0.48
N PRO A 89 -7.96 -8.67 0.79
CA PRO A 89 -7.98 -7.24 1.10
C PRO A 89 -8.46 -6.39 -0.08
N TYR A 90 -8.20 -6.86 -1.31
CA TYR A 90 -8.73 -6.29 -2.54
C TYR A 90 -9.46 -7.37 -3.33
N GLU A 91 -10.62 -7.00 -3.86
CA GLU A 91 -11.46 -7.87 -4.69
C GLU A 91 -11.90 -7.06 -5.90
N GLU A 92 -11.59 -7.56 -7.10
CA GLU A 92 -12.09 -6.96 -8.34
C GLU A 92 -13.58 -7.23 -8.48
N ILE A 93 -14.36 -6.19 -8.71
CA ILE A 93 -15.80 -6.27 -8.93
C ILE A 93 -16.16 -5.56 -10.23
N THR A 94 -17.28 -5.95 -10.83
CA THR A 94 -17.77 -5.26 -12.02
C THR A 94 -18.31 -3.88 -11.65
N LYS A 95 -18.43 -3.01 -12.65
CA LYS A 95 -18.97 -1.67 -12.48
C LYS A 95 -20.40 -1.71 -11.93
N GLU A 96 -21.23 -2.64 -12.42
CA GLU A 96 -22.62 -2.79 -12.01
C GLU A 96 -22.71 -3.21 -10.53
N GLU A 97 -21.83 -4.11 -10.09
CA GLU A 97 -21.77 -4.52 -8.68
C GLU A 97 -21.24 -3.39 -7.79
N TYR A 98 -20.28 -2.59 -8.29
CA TYR A 98 -19.83 -1.38 -7.60
C TYR A 98 -21.00 -0.40 -7.41
N GLU A 99 -21.73 -0.05 -8.48
CA GLU A 99 -22.86 0.89 -8.44
C GLU A 99 -23.96 0.44 -7.47
N LYS A 100 -24.30 -0.86 -7.49
CA LYS A 100 -25.26 -1.47 -6.57
C LYS A 100 -24.80 -1.39 -5.12
N ARG A 101 -23.55 -1.73 -4.82
CA ARG A 101 -23.00 -1.68 -3.45
C ARG A 101 -22.85 -0.25 -2.96
N ALA A 102 -22.46 0.68 -3.84
CA ALA A 102 -22.30 2.09 -3.52
C ALA A 102 -23.64 2.72 -3.14
N ALA A 103 -24.71 2.39 -3.86
CA ALA A 103 -26.07 2.82 -3.52
C ALA A 103 -26.56 2.25 -2.18
N ALA A 104 -26.11 1.04 -1.81
CA ALA A 104 -26.44 0.40 -0.53
C ALA A 104 -25.49 0.79 0.61
N PHE A 105 -24.41 1.53 0.34
CA PHE A 105 -23.40 1.86 1.33
C PHE A 105 -23.98 2.84 2.35
N PRO A 106 -23.86 2.56 3.67
CA PRO A 106 -24.45 3.41 4.69
C PRO A 106 -23.76 4.77 4.72
N LYS A 107 -24.54 5.83 5.01
CA LYS A 107 -23.96 7.12 5.34
C LYS A 107 -23.31 7.02 6.72
N ILE A 108 -22.00 7.19 6.77
CA ILE A 108 -21.24 7.19 8.02
C ILE A 108 -21.39 8.57 8.68
N ASP A 109 -21.88 8.59 9.92
CA ASP A 109 -21.97 9.80 10.73
C ASP A 109 -20.65 10.04 11.47
N TRP A 110 -19.75 10.78 10.83
CA TRP A 110 -18.45 11.12 11.40
C TRP A 110 -18.54 12.04 12.62
N GLU A 111 -19.64 12.77 12.83
CA GLU A 111 -19.80 13.64 14.00
C GLU A 111 -19.93 12.82 15.29
N SER A 112 -20.50 11.61 15.18
CA SER A 112 -20.66 10.70 16.30
C SER A 112 -19.34 10.11 16.82
N LEU A 113 -18.25 10.13 16.04
CA LEU A 113 -16.95 9.60 16.45
C LEU A 113 -16.41 10.28 17.71
N SER A 114 -16.60 11.59 17.83
CA SER A 114 -16.23 12.37 19.03
C SER A 114 -16.86 11.85 20.33
N LYS A 115 -17.98 11.13 20.26
CA LYS A 115 -18.64 10.51 21.42
C LYS A 115 -17.95 9.22 21.87
N TYR A 116 -17.22 8.57 20.96
CA TYR A 116 -16.55 7.29 21.19
C TYR A 116 -15.04 7.47 21.40
N GLU A 117 -14.43 8.48 20.80
CA GLU A 117 -13.02 8.87 21.00
C GLU A 117 -12.86 9.79 22.22
N LEU A 118 -13.18 9.27 23.41
CA LEU A 118 -13.15 10.03 24.66
C LEU A 118 -11.74 10.38 25.16
N GLN A 119 -10.73 9.63 24.71
CA GLN A 119 -9.34 9.82 25.09
C GLN A 119 -8.47 9.57 23.86
N ASP A 120 -7.58 10.52 23.57
CA ASP A 120 -6.51 10.27 22.61
C ASP A 120 -5.55 9.23 23.21
N SER A 121 -5.52 8.05 22.59
CA SER A 121 -4.64 6.95 22.97
C SER A 121 -3.44 6.81 22.02
N THR A 122 -3.22 7.83 21.17
CA THR A 122 -2.07 7.93 20.26
C THR A 122 -0.80 8.08 21.08
N LYS A 123 -0.31 6.95 21.60
CA LYS A 123 1.06 6.85 22.08
C LYS A 123 1.95 6.86 20.85
N SER A 124 2.41 8.05 20.44
CA SER A 124 3.54 8.14 19.53
C SER A 124 4.64 7.24 20.08
N SER A 125 5.09 6.26 19.30
CA SER A 125 6.12 5.35 19.77
C SER A 125 7.38 6.18 20.03
N GLN A 126 7.64 6.50 21.29
CA GLN A 126 8.82 7.25 21.68
C GLN A 126 10.04 6.34 21.50
N THR A 127 10.71 6.47 20.36
CA THR A 127 12.01 5.85 20.15
C THR A 127 13.08 6.80 20.66
N PHE A 128 13.98 6.32 21.52
CA PHE A 128 15.10 7.11 22.01
C PHE A 128 15.93 7.67 20.84
N ALA A 129 16.06 8.99 20.75
CA ALA A 129 16.97 9.65 19.84
C ALA A 129 18.35 9.73 20.52
N CYS A 130 19.21 8.75 20.25
CA CYS A 130 20.52 8.66 20.86
C CYS A 130 21.60 9.32 19.98
N SER A 131 22.32 10.30 20.52
CA SER A 131 23.53 10.85 19.90
C SER A 131 24.72 10.72 20.87
N GLY A 132 25.75 9.98 20.45
CA GLY A 132 27.06 9.87 21.12
C GLY A 132 27.03 9.39 22.57
N ASN A 133 26.64 10.27 23.49
CA ASN A 133 26.64 10.06 24.94
C ASN A 133 25.27 10.33 25.62
N SER A 134 24.22 10.70 24.89
CA SER A 134 22.91 10.99 25.46
C SER A 134 21.77 10.49 24.58
N CYS A 135 20.76 9.91 25.21
CA CYS A 135 19.48 9.60 24.59
C CYS A 135 18.43 10.50 25.21
N GLU A 136 17.72 11.26 24.37
CA GLU A 136 16.59 12.07 24.82
C GLU A 136 15.27 11.44 24.34
N VAL A 137 14.26 11.57 25.20
CA VAL A 137 12.87 11.37 24.80
C VAL A 137 12.40 12.73 24.33
N VAL A 138 12.13 12.86 23.03
CA VAL A 138 11.52 14.06 22.49
C VAL A 138 10.01 13.93 22.65
N ASP A 139 9.46 14.58 23.68
CA ASP A 139 8.02 14.71 23.83
C ASP A 139 7.53 15.70 22.77
N ILE A 140 6.97 15.16 21.68
CA ILE A 140 6.16 15.94 20.74
C ILE A 140 4.74 15.91 21.29
N GLU A 141 4.50 16.62 22.39
CA GLU A 141 3.13 16.93 22.81
C GLU A 141 2.60 18.04 21.88
N ALA A 142 1.42 17.83 21.30
CA ALA A 142 0.66 18.92 20.73
C ALA A 142 0.24 19.83 21.89
N ASP A 143 0.94 20.96 22.03
CA ASP A 143 0.70 21.94 23.09
C ASP A 143 -0.61 22.69 22.78
N ASP A 144 -1.75 22.11 23.15
CA ASP A 144 -3.06 22.77 23.12
C ASP A 144 -3.18 23.72 24.34
N ASN A 145 -2.37 24.78 24.37
CA ASN A 145 -2.51 25.89 25.30
C ASN A 145 -2.20 27.25 24.64
N ASN A 146 -3.14 27.72 23.81
CA ASN A 146 -3.78 29.06 23.92
C ASN A 146 -4.72 29.34 22.74
#